data_AF-A0A554K6Q4-F1
#
_entry.id   AF-A0A554K6Q4-F1
#
_cell.length_a   1.000
_cell.length_b   1.000
_cell.length_c   1.000
_cell.angle_alpha   90.00
_cell.angle_beta   90.00
_cell.angle_gamma   90.00
#
_symmetry.space_group_name_H-M   'P 1'
#
loop_
_entity.id
_entity.type
_entity.pdbx_description
1 polymer ?
#
loop_
_entity_poly.entity_id
_entity_poly.type
_entity_poly.pdbx_seq_one_letter_code
_entity_poly.pdbx_strand_id
1 'polypeptide(L)'
;MSQISGTATPARRLAPIDWLFVALGGFTHLYGVTLSLLFLLRAGGQSVVLDGMVDALQEPYLGGLGIYVVLKELRKRTSRIKSRHLGEYFVAAWLGLLALATALVFFSPDYHFDAIYRIIITNSLATGLIYLGGVIAK
;
A
#
# COMPACT_ATOMS: atom_id res chain seq x y z
N MET A 1 46.32 -31.38 -10.65
CA MET A 1 46.07 -30.64 -9.39
C MET A 1 45.85 -29.18 -9.71
N SER A 2 44.69 -28.64 -9.33
CA SER A 2 44.41 -27.23 -8.93
C SER A 2 42.98 -26.84 -9.33
N GLN A 3 42.07 -26.90 -8.35
CA GLN A 3 40.75 -26.29 -8.39
C GLN A 3 40.85 -24.80 -8.06
N ILE A 4 40.13 -23.90 -8.75
CA ILE A 4 39.52 -22.64 -8.25
C ILE A 4 38.39 -22.27 -9.25
N SER A 5 37.11 -22.59 -9.02
CA SER A 5 36.07 -21.84 -8.27
C SER A 5 35.69 -20.45 -8.85
N GLY A 6 34.37 -20.20 -8.96
CA GLY A 6 33.76 -18.88 -9.25
C GLY A 6 33.14 -18.80 -10.66
N THR A 7 31.88 -18.42 -10.88
CA THR A 7 30.89 -17.73 -10.05
C THR A 7 29.50 -18.08 -10.58
N ALA A 8 28.65 -18.68 -9.74
CA ALA A 8 27.23 -18.78 -10.05
C ALA A 8 26.64 -17.36 -10.03
N THR A 9 26.08 -16.96 -11.17
CA THR A 9 25.57 -15.61 -11.46
C THR A 9 24.54 -15.16 -10.41
N PRO A 10 24.78 -14.07 -9.65
CA PRO A 10 23.84 -13.59 -8.62
C PRO A 10 22.52 -13.02 -9.20
N ALA A 11 22.45 -12.80 -10.51
CA ALA A 11 21.32 -12.13 -11.17
C ALA A 11 20.00 -12.95 -11.21
N ARG A 12 20.05 -14.28 -11.16
CA ARG A 12 18.87 -15.12 -11.44
C ARG A 12 17.92 -15.31 -10.24
N ARG A 13 18.38 -15.06 -9.01
CA ARG A 13 17.58 -15.30 -7.78
C ARG A 13 16.69 -14.13 -7.37
N LEU A 14 16.90 -12.93 -7.92
CA LEU A 14 16.14 -11.72 -7.55
C LEU A 14 14.92 -11.46 -8.43
N ALA A 15 14.86 -12.05 -9.63
CA ALA A 15 13.77 -11.80 -10.58
C ALA A 15 12.36 -12.11 -10.04
N PRO A 16 12.10 -13.23 -9.31
CA PRO A 16 10.76 -13.48 -8.75
C PRO A 16 10.37 -12.48 -7.66
N ILE A 17 11.34 -12.05 -6.84
CA ILE A 17 11.13 -11.09 -5.76
C ILE A 17 10.86 -9.69 -6.34
N ASP A 18 11.57 -9.31 -7.39
CA ASP A 18 11.35 -8.05 -8.11
C ASP A 18 9.96 -8.02 -8.75
N TRP A 19 9.52 -9.13 -9.37
CA TRP A 19 8.16 -9.24 -9.92
C TRP A 19 7.09 -9.16 -8.83
N LEU A 20 7.29 -9.86 -7.71
CA LEU A 20 6.37 -9.79 -6.56
C LEU A 20 6.28 -8.36 -6.01
N PHE A 21 7.42 -7.66 -5.89
CA PHE A 21 7.44 -6.27 -5.46
C PHE A 21 6.64 -5.35 -6.39
N VAL A 22 6.80 -5.50 -7.71
CA VAL A 22 6.05 -4.71 -8.70
C VAL A 22 4.57 -5.04 -8.66
N ALA A 23 4.20 -6.33 -8.58
CA ALA A 23 2.80 -6.76 -8.53
C ALA A 23 2.09 -6.25 -7.27
N LEU A 24 2.71 -6.39 -6.10
CA LEU A 24 2.16 -5.87 -4.84
C LEU A 24 2.10 -4.34 -4.82
N GLY A 25 3.11 -3.68 -5.39
CA GLY A 25 3.10 -2.23 -5.57
C GLY A 25 1.93 -1.78 -6.45
N GLY A 26 1.73 -2.42 -7.60
CA GLY A 26 0.61 -2.12 -8.49
C GLY A 26 -0.75 -2.37 -7.82
N PHE A 27 -0.91 -3.53 -7.19
CA PHE A 27 -2.13 -3.89 -6.46
C PHE A 27 -2.46 -2.88 -5.35
N THR A 28 -1.47 -2.49 -4.54
CA THR A 28 -1.70 -1.56 -3.44
C THR A 28 -2.11 -0.16 -3.91
N HIS A 29 -1.53 0.35 -4.99
CA HIS A 29 -1.91 1.65 -5.57
C HIS A 29 -3.28 1.58 -6.22
N LEU A 30 -3.55 0.52 -7.00
CA LEU A 30 -4.85 0.32 -7.64
C LEU A 30 -5.97 0.24 -6.60
N TYR A 31 -5.74 -0.50 -5.51
CA TYR A 31 -6.69 -0.60 -4.41
C TYR A 31 -6.97 0.77 -3.76
N GLY A 32 -5.93 1.56 -3.49
CA GLY A 32 -6.09 2.91 -2.95
C GLY A 32 -6.85 3.86 -3.88
N VAL A 33 -6.59 3.81 -5.19
CA VAL A 33 -7.32 4.60 -6.19
C VAL A 33 -8.79 4.18 -6.26
N THR A 34 -9.07 2.87 -6.32
CA THR A 34 -10.43 2.34 -6.33
C THR A 34 -11.21 2.79 -5.09
N LEU A 35 -10.60 2.67 -3.90
CA LEU A 35 -11.22 3.15 -2.65
C LEU A 35 -11.50 4.65 -2.66
N SER A 36 -10.57 5.45 -3.16
CA SER A 36 -10.72 6.90 -3.27
C SER A 36 -11.91 7.26 -4.17
N LEU A 37 -12.01 6.60 -5.33
CA LEU A 37 -13.11 6.81 -6.27
C LEU A 37 -14.44 6.35 -5.68
N LEU A 38 -14.49 5.18 -5.05
CA LEU A 38 -15.71 4.68 -4.42
C LEU A 38 -16.19 5.64 -3.33
N PHE A 39 -15.29 6.10 -2.46
CA PHE A 39 -15.64 7.06 -1.42
C PHE A 39 -16.18 8.37 -2.02
N LEU A 40 -15.50 8.96 -3.00
CA LEU A 40 -15.91 10.24 -3.60
C LEU A 40 -17.21 10.12 -4.41
N LEU A 41 -17.40 9.03 -5.15
CA LEU A 41 -18.57 8.81 -6.01
C LEU A 41 -19.79 8.28 -5.23
N ARG A 42 -19.62 7.86 -3.96
CA ARG A 42 -20.71 7.37 -3.11
C ARG A 42 -21.80 8.41 -2.86
N ALA A 43 -21.50 9.70 -2.99
CA ALA A 43 -22.49 10.79 -2.95
C ALA A 43 -23.63 10.61 -3.99
N GLY A 44 -23.48 9.71 -4.98
CA GLY A 44 -24.50 9.38 -5.97
C GLY A 44 -25.32 8.10 -5.73
N GLY A 45 -25.14 7.37 -4.61
CA GLY A 45 -25.94 6.16 -4.29
C GLY A 45 -25.39 4.85 -4.90
N GLN A 46 -24.20 4.42 -4.49
CA GLN A 46 -23.60 3.16 -4.95
C GLN A 46 -24.20 1.90 -4.31
N SER A 47 -24.07 0.77 -5.02
CA SER A 47 -24.68 -0.52 -4.72
C SER A 47 -23.91 -1.33 -3.66
N VAL A 48 -24.67 -2.02 -2.80
CA VAL A 48 -24.21 -2.94 -1.73
C VAL A 48 -23.16 -3.97 -2.20
N VAL A 49 -23.18 -4.31 -3.49
CA VAL A 49 -22.25 -5.28 -4.09
C VAL A 49 -20.80 -4.77 -4.10
N LEU A 50 -20.59 -3.49 -4.41
CA LEU A 50 -19.24 -2.90 -4.44
C LEU A 50 -18.63 -2.84 -3.05
N ASP A 51 -19.45 -2.53 -2.04
CA ASP A 51 -19.03 -2.52 -0.63
C ASP A 51 -18.53 -3.89 -0.18
N GLY A 52 -19.29 -4.95 -0.50
CA GLY A 52 -18.89 -6.32 -0.15
C GLY A 52 -17.60 -6.78 -0.83
N MET A 53 -17.36 -6.34 -2.08
CA MET A 53 -16.11 -6.67 -2.78
C MET A 53 -14.90 -5.97 -2.15
N VAL A 54 -15.05 -4.71 -1.75
CA VAL A 54 -13.97 -3.95 -1.09
C VAL A 54 -13.65 -4.57 0.27
N ASP A 55 -14.68 -4.91 1.05
CA ASP A 55 -14.52 -5.53 2.37
C ASP A 55 -13.78 -6.88 2.27
N ALA A 56 -14.18 -7.73 1.32
CA ALA A 56 -13.50 -9.01 1.06
C ALA A 56 -12.02 -8.84 0.63
N LEU A 57 -11.68 -7.72 0.00
CA LEU A 57 -10.32 -7.42 -0.43
C LEU A 57 -9.46 -6.76 0.66
N GLN A 58 -10.04 -6.35 1.78
CA GLN A 58 -9.32 -5.63 2.83
C GLN A 58 -8.23 -6.49 3.49
N GLU A 59 -8.57 -7.71 3.91
CA GLU A 59 -7.60 -8.63 4.51
C GLU A 59 -6.44 -8.98 3.57
N PRO A 60 -6.67 -9.43 2.31
CA PRO A 60 -5.58 -9.70 1.38
C PRO A 60 -4.81 -8.43 1.01
N TYR A 61 -5.45 -7.26 1.01
CA TYR A 61 -4.76 -5.98 0.86
C TYR A 61 -3.78 -5.70 2.00
N LEU A 62 -4.21 -5.82 3.26
CA LEU A 62 -3.33 -5.59 4.41
C LEU A 62 -2.15 -6.57 4.44
N GLY A 63 -2.41 -7.85 4.12
CA GLY A 63 -1.37 -8.85 3.97
C GLY A 63 -0.37 -8.49 2.86
N GLY A 64 -0.87 -8.12 1.68
CA GLY A 64 -0.03 -7.69 0.55
C GLY A 64 0.76 -6.42 0.83
N LEU A 65 0.16 -5.44 1.52
CA LEU A 65 0.80 -4.21 1.94
C LEU A 65 1.96 -4.47 2.90
N GLY A 66 1.75 -5.35 3.90
CA GLY A 66 2.80 -5.76 4.83
C GLY A 66 3.99 -6.38 4.11
N ILE A 67 3.74 -7.35 3.20
CA ILE A 67 4.79 -8.00 2.41
C ILE A 67 5.51 -6.98 1.53
N TYR A 68 4.78 -6.12 0.83
CA TYR A 68 5.34 -5.09 -0.03
C TYR A 68 6.33 -4.20 0.72
N VAL A 69 5.99 -3.78 1.93
CA VAL A 69 6.86 -2.93 2.75
C VAL A 69 8.10 -3.69 3.21
N VAL A 70 7.96 -4.94 3.66
CA VAL A 70 9.13 -5.76 4.03
C VAL A 70 10.09 -5.89 2.84
N LEU A 71 9.57 -6.22 1.65
CA LEU A 71 10.36 -6.30 0.43
C LEU A 71 11.04 -4.98 0.09
N LYS A 72 10.32 -3.86 0.26
CA LYS A 72 10.86 -2.51 0.05
C LYS A 72 12.05 -2.22 0.96
N GLU A 73 11.93 -2.52 2.24
CA GLU A 73 12.98 -2.22 3.23
C GLU A 73 14.20 -3.14 3.01
N LEU A 74 13.98 -4.41 2.69
CA LEU A 74 15.06 -5.31 2.26
C LEU A 74 15.79 -4.77 1.02
N ARG A 75 15.05 -4.32 0.00
CA ARG A 75 15.63 -3.79 -1.23
C ARG A 75 16.42 -2.49 -1.00
N LYS A 76 15.96 -1.63 -0.09
CA LYS A 76 16.68 -0.40 0.32
C LYS A 76 18.01 -0.70 1.02
N ARG A 77 18.12 -1.83 1.74
CA ARG A 77 19.38 -2.29 2.36
C ARG A 77 20.33 -2.92 1.33
N THR A 78 19.80 -3.67 0.37
CA THR A 78 20.60 -4.40 -0.64
C THR A 78 21.00 -3.53 -1.83
N SER A 79 20.13 -2.63 -2.29
CA SER A 79 20.38 -1.77 -3.45
C SER A 79 20.65 -0.34 -3.00
N ARG A 80 21.79 0.23 -3.39
CA ARG A 80 22.10 1.69 -3.28
C ARG A 80 21.16 2.59 -4.11
N ILE A 81 20.08 2.06 -4.65
CA ILE A 81 19.10 2.80 -5.45
C ILE A 81 18.21 3.58 -4.48
N LYS A 82 18.29 4.91 -4.58
CA LYS A 82 17.63 5.91 -3.75
C LYS A 82 16.10 5.93 -3.95
N SER A 83 15.40 4.83 -3.71
CA SER A 83 13.92 4.74 -3.72
C SER A 83 13.32 5.27 -2.40
N ARG A 84 13.83 6.39 -1.90
CA ARG A 84 13.40 6.97 -0.62
C ARG A 84 12.04 7.65 -0.78
N HIS A 85 11.81 8.32 -1.92
CA HIS A 85 10.66 9.21 -2.10
C HIS A 85 9.34 8.48 -2.38
N LEU A 86 9.36 7.32 -3.04
CA LEU A 86 8.12 6.58 -3.36
C LEU A 86 7.38 6.07 -2.12
N GLY A 87 8.06 5.91 -0.97
CA GLY A 87 7.38 5.57 0.29
C GLY A 87 6.71 6.75 0.95
N GLU A 88 7.37 7.89 0.92
CA GLU A 88 6.87 9.15 1.45
C GLU A 88 5.58 9.55 0.70
N TYR A 89 5.56 9.44 -0.63
CA TYR A 89 4.37 9.72 -1.43
C TYR A 89 3.20 8.77 -1.14
N PHE A 90 3.44 7.47 -0.99
CA PHE A 90 2.38 6.50 -0.71
C PHE A 90 1.71 6.78 0.64
N VAL A 91 2.52 7.07 1.67
CA VAL A 91 2.02 7.42 3.00
C VAL A 91 1.27 8.74 2.97
N ALA A 92 1.84 9.75 2.31
CA ALA A 92 1.20 11.05 2.15
C ALA A 92 -0.14 10.94 1.40
N ALA A 93 -0.25 10.07 0.39
CA ALA A 93 -1.49 9.83 -0.33
C ALA A 93 -2.57 9.24 0.59
N TRP A 94 -2.24 8.24 1.42
CA TRP A 94 -3.18 7.67 2.39
C TRP A 94 -3.60 8.70 3.45
N LEU A 95 -2.64 9.42 4.03
CA LEU A 95 -2.95 10.45 5.03
C LEU A 95 -3.77 11.61 4.43
N GLY A 96 -3.48 12.01 3.19
CA GLY A 96 -4.24 13.02 2.46
C GLY A 96 -5.67 12.54 2.17
N LEU A 97 -5.84 11.29 1.75
CA LEU A 97 -7.15 10.68 1.58
C LEU A 97 -7.93 10.62 2.88
N LEU A 98 -7.28 10.24 4.00
CA LEU A 98 -7.91 10.26 5.32
C LEU A 98 -8.36 11.66 5.70
N ALA A 99 -7.49 12.66 5.57
CA ALA A 99 -7.84 14.04 5.90
C ALA A 99 -9.02 14.55 5.05
N LEU A 100 -9.01 14.28 3.75
CA LEU A 100 -10.11 14.62 2.85
C LEU A 100 -11.40 13.90 3.23
N ALA A 101 -11.33 12.59 3.47
CA ALA A 101 -12.49 11.79 3.84
C ALA A 101 -13.08 12.23 5.17
N THR A 102 -12.24 12.51 6.17
CA THR A 102 -12.66 13.08 7.46
C THR A 102 -13.32 14.44 7.26
N ALA A 103 -12.72 15.34 6.47
CA ALA A 103 -13.32 16.64 6.19
C ALA A 103 -14.71 16.49 5.53
N LEU A 104 -14.85 15.60 4.56
CA LEU A 104 -16.13 15.33 3.90
C LEU A 104 -17.18 14.78 4.88
N VAL A 105 -16.84 13.79 5.72
CA VAL A 105 -17.75 13.23 6.73
C VAL A 105 -18.18 14.27 7.78
N PHE A 106 -17.30 15.20 8.15
CA PHE A 106 -17.63 16.21 9.16
C PHE A 106 -18.41 17.40 8.61
N PHE A 107 -18.13 17.84 7.38
CA PHE A 107 -18.68 19.08 6.83
C PHE A 107 -19.79 18.86 5.81
N SER A 108 -19.90 17.66 5.21
CA SER A 108 -20.92 17.37 4.20
C SER A 108 -21.98 16.40 4.73
N PRO A 109 -23.27 16.75 4.63
CA PRO A 109 -24.36 15.87 5.05
C PRO A 109 -24.51 14.64 4.17
N ASP A 110 -23.83 14.55 3.02
CA ASP A 110 -23.91 13.39 2.12
C ASP A 110 -22.91 12.27 2.50
N TYR A 111 -21.99 12.54 3.43
CA TYR A 111 -20.92 11.62 3.82
C TYR A 111 -21.06 11.22 5.28
N HIS A 112 -20.98 9.93 5.57
CA HIS A 112 -21.25 9.38 6.90
C HIS A 112 -20.17 8.37 7.30
N PHE A 113 -20.14 8.00 8.59
CA PHE A 113 -19.22 6.98 9.09
C PHE A 113 -19.66 5.58 8.64
N ASP A 114 -19.15 5.13 7.50
CA ASP A 114 -19.52 3.87 6.85
C ASP A 114 -18.35 2.87 6.76
N ALA A 115 -18.59 1.74 6.07
CA ALA A 115 -17.58 0.70 5.88
C ALA A 115 -16.35 1.21 5.10
N ILE A 116 -16.56 1.97 4.02
CA ILE A 116 -15.47 2.51 3.20
C ILE A 116 -14.61 3.48 4.00
N TYR A 117 -15.23 4.38 4.77
CA TYR A 117 -14.51 5.30 5.64
C TYR A 117 -13.69 4.57 6.72
N ARG A 118 -14.25 3.51 7.33
CA ARG A 118 -13.50 2.63 8.26
C ARG A 118 -12.29 1.98 7.60
N ILE A 119 -12.41 1.56 6.34
CA ILE A 119 -11.31 0.98 5.56
C ILE A 119 -10.23 2.04 5.29
N ILE A 120 -10.63 3.26 4.91
CA ILE A 120 -9.70 4.38 4.71
C ILE A 120 -8.92 4.68 6.00
N ILE A 121 -9.60 4.75 7.15
CA ILE A 121 -8.95 4.93 8.46
C ILE A 121 -7.95 3.81 8.70
N THR A 122 -8.39 2.55 8.60
CA THR A 122 -7.56 1.37 8.91
C THR A 122 -6.30 1.33 8.05
N ASN A 123 -6.45 1.52 6.74
CA ASN A 123 -5.32 1.49 5.82
C ASN A 123 -4.37 2.67 6.01
N SER A 124 -4.89 3.85 6.32
CA SER A 124 -4.08 5.04 6.58
C SER A 124 -3.26 4.89 7.85
N LEU A 125 -3.88 4.37 8.92
CA LEU A 125 -3.19 4.07 10.17
C LEU A 125 -2.14 2.97 9.99
N ALA A 126 -2.51 1.86 9.33
CA ALA A 126 -1.56 0.78 9.05
C ALA A 126 -0.36 1.28 8.26
N THR A 127 -0.61 2.03 7.18
CA THR A 127 0.45 2.60 6.33
C THR A 127 1.33 3.59 7.11
N GLY A 128 0.72 4.43 7.94
CA GLY A 128 1.44 5.38 8.80
C GLY A 128 2.33 4.67 9.83
N LEU A 129 1.80 3.68 10.55
CA LEU A 129 2.56 2.88 11.52
C LEU A 129 3.72 2.15 10.87
N ILE A 130 3.48 1.55 9.71
CA ILE A 130 4.51 0.85 8.95
C ILE A 130 5.63 1.83 8.53
N TYR A 131 5.27 3.02 8.06
CA TYR A 131 6.25 4.05 7.71
C TYR A 131 7.07 4.51 8.92
N LEU A 132 6.42 4.78 10.06
CA LEU A 132 7.11 5.13 11.30
C LEU A 132 8.08 4.03 11.72
N GLY A 133 7.67 2.76 11.67
CA GLY A 133 8.55 1.62 11.93
C GLY A 133 9.78 1.60 11.01
N GLY A 134 9.60 1.84 9.71
CA GLY A 134 10.70 1.93 8.75
C GLY A 134 11.59 3.16 8.89
N VAL A 135 11.09 4.25 9.49
CA VAL A 135 11.89 5.45 9.83
C VAL A 135 12.71 5.21 11.09
N ILE A 136 12.14 4.57 12.12
CA ILE A 136 12.82 4.28 13.39
C ILE A 136 13.90 3.20 13.21
N ALA A 137 13.66 2.20 12.36
CA ALA A 137 14.60 1.10 12.11
C ALA A 137 15.80 1.48 11.21
N LYS A 138 16.00 2.77 10.94
CA LYS A 138 16.95 3.35 9.99
C LYS A 138 18.12 3.97 10.73
#